data_AF-A0AAW9GWH8-F1
#
_entry.id   AF-A0AAW9GWH8-F1
#
_cell.length_a   1.000
_cell.length_b   1.000
_cell.length_c   1.000
_cell.angle_alpha   90.00
_cell.angle_beta   90.00
_cell.angle_gamma   90.00
#
_symmetry.space_group_name_H-M   'P 1'
#
loop_
_entity.id
_entity.type
_entity.pdbx_description
1 polymer ?
#
loop_
_entity_poly.entity_id
_entity_poly.type
_entity_poly.pdbx_seq_one_letter_code
_entity_poly.pdbx_strand_id
1 'polypeptide(L)' 'MDFNKLEKAMIVGIILKALRSKKKIKQYVGLEKLPDVIKVLDELQANTTLEEKEEAITSVINKLLDDLLEQDKG' A
#
# COMPACT_ATOMS: atom_id res chain seq x y z
N MET A 1 -12.74 4.17 5.95
CA MET A 1 -11.67 4.59 5.01
C MET A 1 -11.97 4.21 3.57
N ASP A 2 -11.81 5.14 2.64
CA ASP A 2 -11.80 4.84 1.20
C ASP A 2 -10.43 5.21 0.60
N PHE A 3 -9.65 4.17 0.26
CA PHE A 3 -8.37 4.32 -0.42
C PHE A 3 -8.52 4.09 -1.91
N ASN A 4 -7.93 4.97 -2.72
CA ASN A 4 -7.86 4.80 -4.16
C ASN A 4 -6.87 3.66 -4.54
N LYS A 5 -6.81 3.33 -5.84
CA LYS A 5 -5.98 2.21 -6.34
C LYS A 5 -4.49 2.42 -6.05
N LEU A 6 -3.97 3.63 -6.21
CA LEU A 6 -2.58 3.98 -5.95
C LEU A 6 -2.25 3.86 -4.45
N GLU A 7 -3.10 4.43 -3.60
CA GLU A 7 -2.97 4.39 -2.14
C GLU A 7 -2.93 2.94 -1.61
N LYS A 8 -3.88 2.09 -2.06
CA LYS A 8 -3.93 0.66 -1.70
C LYS A 8 -2.64 -0.07 -2.10
N ALA A 9 -2.18 0.19 -3.32
CA ALA A 9 -0.97 -0.43 -3.85
C ALA A 9 0.27 -0.01 -3.05
N MET A 10 0.39 1.27 -2.68
CA MET A 10 1.49 1.76 -1.85
C MET A 10 1.53 1.10 -0.48
N ILE A 11 0.38 1.00 0.21
CA ILE A 11 0.28 0.34 1.51
C ILE A 11 0.75 -1.13 1.41
N VAL A 12 0.23 -1.87 0.42
CA VAL A 12 0.62 -3.27 0.20
C VAL A 12 2.12 -3.39 -0.10
N GLY A 13 2.65 -2.54 -0.99
CA GLY A 13 4.08 -2.54 -1.33
C GLY A 13 4.98 -2.30 -0.11
N ILE A 14 4.60 -1.37 0.77
CA ILE A 14 5.32 -1.07 2.01
C ILE A 14 5.28 -2.27 2.96
N ILE A 15 4.12 -2.90 3.16
CA ILE A 15 3.97 -4.09 4.03
C ILE A 15 4.82 -5.25 3.50
N LEU A 16 4.75 -5.54 2.20
CA LEU A 16 5.55 -6.59 1.56
C LEU A 16 7.05 -6.32 1.73
N LYS A 17 7.48 -5.06 1.58
CA LYS A 17 8.87 -4.64 1.81
C LYS A 17 9.27 -4.79 3.29
N ALA A 18 8.38 -4.47 4.23
CA ALA A 18 8.61 -4.59 5.67
C ALA A 18 8.81 -6.04 6.12
N LEU A 19 8.14 -7.00 5.46
CA LEU A 19 8.35 -8.42 5.73
C LEU A 19 9.78 -8.90 5.43
N ARG A 20 10.53 -8.19 4.56
CA ARG A 20 11.96 -8.33 4.17
C ARG A 20 12.47 -9.72 3.75
N SER A 21 11.76 -10.79 4.10
CA SER A 21 12.14 -12.18 3.91
C SER A 21 11.16 -12.84 2.98
N LYS A 22 11.68 -13.43 1.90
CA LYS A 22 10.89 -14.27 0.99
C LYS A 22 10.12 -15.34 1.76
N LYS A 23 10.73 -16.00 2.75
CA LYS A 23 10.04 -17.01 3.59
C LYS A 23 8.82 -16.44 4.29
N LYS A 24 8.91 -15.24 4.86
CA LYS A 24 7.78 -14.57 5.53
C LYS A 24 6.70 -14.17 4.52
N ILE A 25 7.08 -13.58 3.39
CA ILE A 25 6.12 -13.22 2.33
C ILE A 25 5.33 -14.45 1.87
N LYS A 26 5.98 -15.60 1.67
CA LYS A 26 5.31 -16.87 1.31
C LYS A 26 4.36 -17.41 2.38
N GLN A 27 4.53 -17.02 3.64
CA GLN A 27 3.69 -17.48 4.76
C GLN A 27 2.46 -16.60 4.96
N TYR A 28 2.57 -15.30 4.66
CA TYR A 28 1.51 -14.31 4.94
C TYR A 28 0.69 -13.92 3.71
N VAL A 29 1.09 -14.33 2.50
CA VAL A 29 0.43 -13.95 1.25
C VAL A 29 0.14 -15.19 0.41
N GLY A 30 -1.06 -15.25 -0.16
CA GLY A 30 -1.40 -16.25 -1.19
C GLY A 30 -0.46 -16.11 -2.37
N LEU A 31 0.45 -17.08 -2.51
CA LEU A 31 1.53 -17.05 -3.50
C LEU A 31 0.99 -16.94 -4.93
N GLU A 32 -0.18 -17.51 -5.16
CA GLU A 32 -0.90 -17.48 -6.43
C GLU A 32 -1.32 -16.06 -6.84
N LYS A 33 -1.49 -15.13 -5.89
CA LYS A 33 -1.93 -13.75 -6.15
C LYS A 33 -0.79 -12.76 -6.26
N LEU A 34 0.42 -13.13 -5.81
CA LEU A 34 1.59 -12.25 -5.83
C LEU A 34 1.96 -11.75 -7.24
N PRO A 35 1.95 -12.59 -8.30
CA PRO A 35 2.25 -12.12 -9.65
C PRO A 35 1.29 -11.02 -10.12
N ASP A 36 0.00 -11.18 -9.85
CA ASP A 36 -1.02 -10.21 -10.23
C ASP A 36 -0.86 -8.89 -9.46
N VAL A 37 -0.55 -8.97 -8.16
CA VAL A 37 -0.28 -7.78 -7.34
C VAL A 37 0.98 -7.05 -7.80
N ILE A 38 2.06 -7.78 -8.13
CA ILE A 38 3.30 -7.18 -8.66
C ILE A 38 3.01 -6.44 -9.96
N LYS A 39 2.25 -7.04 -10.88
CA LYS A 39 1.86 -6.39 -12.14
C LYS A 39 1.12 -5.08 -11.89
N VAL A 40 0.17 -5.07 -10.95
CA VAL A 40 -0.55 -3.83 -10.58
C VAL A 40 0.39 -2.78 -9.99
N LEU A 41 1.35 -3.19 -9.16
CA LEU A 41 2.34 -2.27 -8.58
C LEU A 41 3.25 -1.66 -9.64
N ASP A 42 3.73 -2.47 -10.59
CA ASP A 42 4.59 -2.02 -11.69
C ASP A 42 3.84 -1.07 -12.64
N GLU A 43 2.60 -1.39 -13.00
CA GLU A 43 1.74 -0.53 -13.82
C GLU A 43 1.48 0.82 -13.14
N LEU A 44 1.22 0.83 -11.83
CA LEU A 44 1.02 2.07 -11.08
C LEU A 44 2.32 2.86 -10.99
N GLN A 45 3.45 2.21 -10.72
CA GLN A 45 4.74 2.89 -10.66
C GLN A 45 5.15 3.52 -12.00
N ALA A 46 4.82 2.87 -13.13
CA ALA A 46 5.12 3.39 -14.46
C ALA A 46 4.24 4.58 -14.87
N ASN A 47 2.99 4.63 -14.38
CA ASN A 47 2.01 5.64 -14.79
C ASN A 47 1.86 6.79 -13.79
N THR A 48 2.46 6.71 -12.60
CA THR A 48 2.36 7.74 -11.56
C THR A 48 3.57 8.68 -11.60
N THR A 49 3.30 9.97 -11.71
CA THR A 49 4.29 11.04 -11.63
C THR A 49 4.82 11.22 -10.19
N LEU A 50 5.92 11.95 -10.04
CA LEU A 50 6.47 12.24 -8.71
C LEU A 50 5.47 13.05 -7.86
N GLU A 51 4.79 14.02 -8.47
CA GLU A 51 3.81 14.90 -7.82
C GLU A 51 2.59 14.10 -7.33
N GLU A 52 1.97 13.30 -8.20
CA GLU A 52 0.86 12.43 -7.81
C GLU A 52 1.24 11.44 -6.71
N LYS A 53 2.50 11.00 -6.68
CA LYS A 53 3.01 10.12 -5.63
C LYS A 53 3.12 10.85 -4.29
N GLU A 54 3.61 12.09 -4.27
CA GLU A 54 3.71 12.90 -3.05
C GLU A 54 2.33 13.26 -2.49
N GLU A 55 1.38 13.59 -3.37
CA GLU A 55 -0.02 13.81 -2.99
C GLU A 55 -0.65 12.53 -2.42
N ALA A 56 -0.45 11.39 -3.09
CA ALA A 56 -0.96 10.11 -2.61
C ALA A 56 -0.35 9.72 -1.26
N ILE A 57 0.95 9.96 -1.03
CA ILE A 57 1.61 9.73 0.27
C ILE A 57 0.94 10.58 1.35
N THR A 58 0.78 11.87 1.09
CA THR A 58 0.17 12.82 2.04
C THR A 58 -1.27 12.40 2.36
N SER A 59 -2.05 12.03 1.35
CA SER A 59 -3.42 11.54 1.50
C SER A 59 -3.49 10.25 2.31
N VAL A 60 -2.63 9.26 2.02
CA VAL A 60 -2.56 8.01 2.80
C VAL A 60 -2.24 8.30 4.26
N ILE A 61 -1.24 9.14 4.54
CA ILE A 61 -0.84 9.48 5.91
C ILE A 61 -1.99 10.13 6.67
N ASN A 62 -2.61 11.17 6.10
CA ASN A 62 -3.70 11.88 6.77
C ASN A 62 -4.89 10.97 7.04
N LYS A 63 -5.31 10.17 6.05
CA LYS A 63 -6.36 9.16 6.25
C LYS A 63 -5.98 8.24 7.41
N LEU A 64 -4.78 7.64 7.39
CA LEU A 64 -4.34 6.70 8.42
C LEU A 64 -4.29 7.33 9.81
N LEU A 65 -3.85 8.58 9.92
CA LEU A 65 -3.85 9.31 11.19
C LEU A 65 -5.27 9.58 11.67
N ASP A 66 -6.16 10.07 10.80
CA ASP A 66 -7.56 10.34 11.15
C ASP A 66 -8.26 9.08 11.66
N ASP A 67 -8.11 7.94 10.97
CA ASP A 67 -8.71 6.66 11.37
C ASP A 67 -8.16 6.15 12.72
N LEU A 68 -6.85 6.28 12.95
CA LEU A 68 -6.23 5.91 14.22
C LEU A 68 -6.69 6.81 15.38
N LEU A 69 -6.91 8.11 15.12
CA LEU A 69 -7.35 9.08 16.12
C LEU A 69 -8.87 9.05 16.35
N GLU A 70 -9.67 8.68 15.35
CA GLU A 70 -11.10 8.44 15.51
C GLU A 70 -11.38 7.22 16.41
N GLN A 71 -10.51 6.21 16.37
CA GLN A 71 -10.58 5.04 17.24
C GLN A 71 -10.20 5.33 18.70
N ASP A 72 -9.57 6.48 18.99
CA ASP A 72 -9.16 6.92 20.34
C ASP A 72 -10.26 7.75 21.06
N LYS A 73 -11.33 8.12 20.36
CA LYS A 73 -12.47 8.89 20.93
C LYS A 73 -13.55 8.00 21.59
N GLY A 74 -13.16 6.80 22.02
CA GLY A 74 -14.00 5.86 22.79
C GLY A 74 -14.05 6.19 24.28
#